data_AF-A0A6J1SXF9-F1
#
_entry.id   AF-A0A6J1SXF9-F1
#
_cell.length_a   1.000
_cell.length_b   1.000
_cell.length_c   1.000
_cell.angle_alpha   90.00
_cell.angle_beta   90.00
_cell.angle_gamma   90.00
#
_symmetry.space_group_name_H-M   'P 1'
#
loop_
_entity.id
_entity.type
_entity.pdbx_description
1 polymer ?
#
loop_
_entity_poly.entity_id
_entity_poly.type
_entity_poly.pdbx_seq_one_letter_code
_entity_poly.pdbx_strand_id
1 'polypeptide(L)'
;MRPRTAVVLDMARADAAAALTASPVWLWLVLVLVAVHQVVLAEPPPPESWRLAGRPQEQHDPHLGHPQRAYGGQRPPVAAFPPGSARGAPSWPGRAGPGPGLRAPDYPDYREELDGGGVGAPCDYDEDCPEYAYCRGQQTCECKLPYRASADGSSCLATIGTPCRSKYDCSGLGPGAGCDQDVCNCGSGYVPSADGSCVSGAQRLNDTCELNLQCETLGSGVACTSGRCACVPGRHAVNDRCIANIALHAACTQSNECFIGEGYQSVIECYSGTCRCKDQYTDLGDGKCSASGATRLSTVIPSLVIVLLSLYSI
;
A
#
# COMPACT_ATOMS: atom_id res chain seq x y z
N MET A 1 -73.86 51.85 8.74
CA MET A 1 -75.08 51.50 9.51
C MET A 1 -75.25 49.99 9.47
N ARG A 2 -75.25 49.39 10.68
CA ARG A 2 -75.70 48.06 11.13
C ARG A 2 -75.06 46.77 10.54
N PRO A 3 -74.56 45.86 11.41
CA PRO A 3 -74.00 44.56 11.05
C PRO A 3 -75.08 43.47 10.94
N ARG A 4 -74.70 42.36 10.29
CA ARG A 4 -75.49 41.13 10.12
C ARG A 4 -75.27 40.18 11.31
N THR A 5 -76.36 39.74 11.94
CA THR A 5 -76.48 38.55 12.81
C THR A 5 -77.86 37.94 12.52
N ALA A 6 -77.91 36.75 11.92
CA ALA A 6 -77.99 35.41 12.53
C ALA A 6 -79.43 34.98 12.84
N VAL A 7 -79.89 33.85 12.28
CA VAL A 7 -80.54 32.71 12.99
C VAL A 7 -80.59 31.48 12.05
N VAL A 8 -79.96 30.42 12.57
CA VAL A 8 -80.06 28.96 12.44
C VAL A 8 -81.34 28.35 11.80
N LEU A 9 -81.19 27.31 10.97
CA LEU A 9 -81.92 26.04 11.12
C LEU A 9 -81.23 24.87 10.38
N ASP A 10 -80.90 23.85 11.16
CA ASP A 10 -80.59 22.46 10.78
C ASP A 10 -81.67 21.86 9.85
N MET A 11 -81.25 20.97 8.93
CA MET A 11 -81.94 19.69 8.69
C MET A 11 -81.17 18.76 7.73
N ALA A 12 -81.11 17.50 8.19
CA ALA A 12 -81.08 16.24 7.43
C ALA A 12 -79.73 15.64 6.98
N ARG A 13 -79.30 14.67 7.79
CA ARG A 13 -78.46 13.51 7.48
C ARG A 13 -78.90 12.79 6.20
N ALA A 14 -77.91 12.35 5.41
CA ALA A 14 -78.01 11.12 4.62
C ALA A 14 -76.70 10.35 4.81
N ASP A 15 -76.77 9.33 5.66
CA ASP A 15 -75.71 8.33 5.83
C ASP A 15 -75.64 7.47 4.57
N ALA A 16 -74.51 7.51 3.87
CA ALA A 16 -74.15 6.51 2.86
C ALA A 16 -72.83 5.85 3.29
N ALA A 17 -72.95 4.93 4.24
CA ALA A 17 -71.92 3.96 4.54
C ALA A 17 -71.82 2.95 3.39
N ALA A 18 -70.94 3.21 2.43
CA ALA A 18 -70.44 2.17 1.53
C ALA A 18 -69.07 1.74 2.04
N ALA A 19 -69.07 0.70 2.88
CA ALA A 19 -67.88 0.01 3.32
C ALA A 19 -67.17 -0.61 2.11
N LEU A 20 -66.06 0.01 1.67
CA LEU A 20 -65.09 -0.63 0.80
C LEU A 20 -64.30 -1.62 1.66
N THR A 21 -64.69 -2.90 1.60
CA THR A 21 -63.85 -4.00 2.05
C THR A 21 -62.67 -4.15 1.10
N ALA A 22 -61.67 -3.27 1.25
CA ALA A 22 -60.40 -3.43 0.58
C ALA A 22 -59.72 -4.69 1.12
N SER A 23 -59.64 -5.73 0.28
CA SER A 23 -58.91 -6.96 0.58
C SER A 23 -57.47 -6.60 1.03
N PRO A 24 -56.89 -7.27 2.03
CA PRO A 24 -55.54 -6.97 2.55
C PRO A 24 -54.45 -7.01 1.45
N VAL A 25 -54.73 -7.65 0.31
CA VAL A 25 -53.89 -7.68 -0.89
C VAL A 25 -53.77 -6.29 -1.55
N TRP A 26 -54.84 -5.49 -1.56
CA TRP A 26 -54.84 -4.14 -2.14
C TRP A 26 -54.03 -3.15 -1.29
N LEU A 27 -54.12 -3.25 0.03
CA LEU A 27 -53.31 -2.45 0.95
C LEU A 27 -51.82 -2.79 0.82
N TRP A 28 -51.48 -4.07 0.64
CA TRP A 28 -50.10 -4.49 0.36
C TRP A 28 -49.58 -3.98 -0.99
N LEU A 29 -50.39 -4.04 -2.04
CA LEU A 29 -50.02 -3.53 -3.37
C LEU A 29 -49.77 -2.02 -3.36
N VAL A 30 -50.59 -1.24 -2.65
CA VAL A 30 -50.41 0.20 -2.51
C VAL A 30 -49.14 0.51 -1.68
N LEU A 31 -48.87 -0.24 -0.61
CA LEU A 31 -47.65 -0.08 0.19
C LEU A 31 -46.37 -0.40 -0.60
N VAL A 32 -46.39 -1.47 -1.42
CA VAL A 32 -45.26 -1.83 -2.29
C VAL A 32 -45.05 -0.77 -3.38
N LEU A 33 -46.12 -0.25 -3.98
CA LEU A 33 -46.02 0.82 -4.99
C LEU A 33 -45.46 2.13 -4.41
N VAL A 34 -45.85 2.49 -3.18
CA VAL A 34 -45.32 3.68 -2.48
C VAL A 34 -43.85 3.48 -2.11
N ALA A 35 -43.45 2.28 -1.67
CA ALA A 35 -42.05 1.97 -1.35
C ALA A 35 -41.13 2.01 -2.59
N VAL A 36 -41.60 1.52 -3.74
CA VAL A 36 -40.83 1.57 -5.00
C VAL A 36 -40.68 3.00 -5.52
N HIS A 37 -41.65 3.88 -5.29
CA HIS A 37 -41.56 5.27 -5.74
C HIS A 37 -40.55 6.11 -4.94
N GLN A 38 -40.26 5.76 -3.68
CA GLN A 38 -39.31 6.49 -2.83
C GLN A 38 -37.83 6.13 -3.09
N VAL A 39 -37.55 5.02 -3.79
CA VAL A 39 -36.17 4.58 -4.09
C VAL A 39 -35.59 5.25 -5.35
N VAL A 40 -36.44 5.84 -6.20
CA VAL A 40 -36.03 6.37 -7.52
C VAL A 40 -35.46 7.80 -7.48
N LEU A 41 -35.49 8.50 -6.34
CA LEU A 41 -35.08 9.92 -6.24
C LEU A 41 -33.77 10.17 -5.46
N ALA A 42 -32.99 9.14 -5.12
CA ALA A 42 -31.70 9.36 -4.47
C ALA A 42 -30.59 9.60 -5.52
N GLU A 43 -30.35 10.87 -5.87
CA GLU A 43 -29.15 11.27 -6.63
C GLU A 43 -27.88 11.14 -5.75
N PRO A 44 -26.78 10.56 -6.26
CA PRO A 44 -25.49 10.57 -5.57
C PRO A 44 -24.81 11.95 -5.65
N PRO A 45 -24.08 12.39 -4.62
CA PRO A 45 -23.37 13.67 -4.64
C PRO A 45 -22.19 13.66 -5.63
N PRO A 46 -21.86 14.80 -6.26
CA PRO A 46 -20.73 14.91 -7.18
C PRO A 46 -19.38 14.82 -6.44
N PRO A 47 -18.34 14.24 -7.07
CA PRO A 47 -17.00 14.17 -6.47
C PRO A 47 -16.33 15.55 -6.44
N GLU A 48 -15.70 15.83 -5.29
CA GLU A 48 -14.95 17.05 -5.01
C GLU A 48 -13.77 17.24 -5.99
N SER A 49 -13.74 18.42 -6.60
CA SER A 49 -12.64 18.91 -7.41
C SER A 49 -11.44 19.25 -6.51
N TRP A 50 -10.35 18.48 -6.61
CA TRP A 50 -9.08 18.84 -5.98
C TRP A 50 -8.50 20.07 -6.68
N ARG A 51 -8.46 21.17 -5.93
CA ARG A 51 -7.72 22.38 -6.28
C ARG A 51 -6.24 22.06 -6.33
N LEU A 52 -5.61 22.38 -7.46
CA LEU A 52 -4.16 22.38 -7.65
C LEU A 52 -3.53 23.39 -6.67
N ALA A 53 -2.95 22.88 -5.57
CA ALA A 53 -1.99 23.62 -4.77
C ALA A 53 -0.62 23.52 -5.46
N GLY A 54 0.06 24.66 -5.58
CA GLY A 54 1.22 24.87 -6.42
C GLY A 54 2.45 24.03 -6.09
N ARG A 55 3.25 23.82 -7.15
CA ARG A 55 4.63 23.36 -7.08
C ARG A 55 5.48 24.39 -6.32
N PRO A 56 6.39 23.97 -5.43
CA PRO A 56 7.58 24.76 -5.11
C PRO A 56 8.66 24.52 -6.17
N GLN A 57 9.28 25.61 -6.62
CA GLN A 57 10.43 25.65 -7.50
C GLN A 57 11.63 24.92 -6.88
N GLU A 58 12.25 24.02 -7.65
CA GLU A 58 13.68 23.67 -7.50
C GLU A 58 14.52 24.92 -7.84
N GLN A 59 15.23 25.44 -6.84
CA GLN A 59 16.35 26.37 -7.06
C GLN A 59 17.62 25.53 -7.09
N HIS A 60 18.19 25.42 -8.29
CA HIS A 60 19.59 25.06 -8.51
C HIS A 60 20.47 26.20 -8.03
N ASP A 61 21.37 25.93 -7.09
CA ASP A 61 22.52 26.78 -6.81
C ASP A 61 23.80 25.98 -7.08
N PRO A 62 24.64 26.37 -8.06
CA PRO A 62 25.86 25.68 -8.41
C PRO A 62 27.06 26.43 -7.82
N HIS A 63 27.78 25.92 -6.82
CA HIS A 63 29.21 26.27 -6.62
C HIS A 63 29.91 25.39 -5.58
N LEU A 64 31.24 25.27 -5.76
CA LEU A 64 32.28 24.60 -4.97
C LEU A 64 32.41 23.08 -5.20
N GLY A 65 33.41 22.55 -5.91
CA GLY A 65 34.79 23.00 -6.06
C GLY A 65 35.71 22.11 -5.23
N HIS A 66 36.03 20.93 -5.75
CA HIS A 66 37.02 20.00 -5.19
C HIS A 66 38.41 20.64 -5.08
N PRO A 67 39.19 20.21 -4.07
CA PRO A 67 40.60 19.94 -4.30
C PRO A 67 40.95 18.50 -3.92
N GLN A 68 41.53 17.80 -4.89
CA GLN A 68 42.17 16.51 -4.67
C GLN A 68 43.43 16.67 -3.82
N ARG A 69 43.63 15.77 -2.85
CA ARG A 69 44.94 15.59 -2.20
C ARG A 69 45.33 14.12 -2.24
N ALA A 70 46.34 13.85 -3.04
CA ALA A 70 47.06 12.59 -3.11
C ALA A 70 47.81 12.34 -1.80
N TYR A 71 47.67 11.14 -1.24
CA TYR A 71 48.65 10.57 -0.31
C TYR A 71 48.93 9.13 -0.73
N GLY A 72 50.11 8.94 -1.30
CA GLY A 72 50.80 7.66 -1.29
C GLY A 72 51.36 7.41 0.10
N GLY A 73 51.14 6.20 0.61
CA GLY A 73 51.65 5.75 1.90
C GLY A 73 51.69 4.23 1.91
N GLN A 74 52.90 3.70 2.05
CA GLN A 74 53.27 2.30 1.89
C GLN A 74 52.79 1.47 3.09
N ARG A 75 52.36 0.22 2.83
CA ARG A 75 51.98 -0.77 3.85
C ARG A 75 53.22 -1.21 4.66
N PRO A 76 53.14 -1.33 6.00
CA PRO A 76 54.09 -2.15 6.73
C PRO A 76 53.68 -3.64 6.68
N PRO A 77 54.65 -4.58 6.73
CA PRO A 77 54.39 -6.00 6.61
C PRO A 77 53.86 -6.63 7.90
N VAL A 78 53.05 -7.68 7.71
CA VAL A 78 52.43 -8.52 8.72
C VAL A 78 53.52 -9.39 9.38
N ALA A 79 53.69 -9.28 10.69
CA ALA A 79 54.56 -10.18 11.45
C ALA A 79 53.84 -11.52 11.71
N ALA A 80 54.45 -12.60 11.24
CA ALA A 80 54.04 -13.97 11.47
C ALA A 80 54.29 -14.39 12.93
N PHE A 81 53.29 -14.97 13.59
CA PHE A 81 53.46 -15.68 14.86
C PHE A 81 53.80 -17.17 14.61
N PRO A 82 54.83 -17.74 15.24
CA PRO A 82 55.10 -19.17 15.19
C PRO A 82 54.26 -19.95 16.23
N PRO A 83 53.95 -21.24 15.98
CA PRO A 83 53.28 -22.09 16.95
C PRO A 83 54.30 -22.78 17.85
N GLY A 84 54.01 -22.93 19.15
CA GLY A 84 54.90 -23.68 20.03
C GLY A 84 54.54 -23.71 21.51
N SER A 85 53.88 -24.80 21.90
CA SER A 85 54.23 -25.67 23.03
C SER A 85 54.00 -25.22 24.48
N ALA A 86 53.20 -26.04 25.14
CA ALA A 86 52.99 -26.20 26.57
C ALA A 86 54.29 -26.22 27.40
N ARG A 87 54.22 -25.65 28.62
CA ARG A 87 54.84 -26.18 29.84
C ARG A 87 54.44 -25.36 31.09
N GLY A 88 53.95 -26.08 32.11
CA GLY A 88 54.22 -25.83 33.54
C GLY A 88 53.57 -24.62 34.21
N ALA A 89 52.49 -24.85 34.94
CA ALA A 89 52.03 -23.95 36.00
C ALA A 89 52.96 -24.05 37.22
N PRO A 90 53.51 -22.94 37.76
CA PRO A 90 54.11 -22.96 39.08
C PRO A 90 53.04 -22.75 40.16
N SER A 91 52.99 -23.70 41.10
CA SER A 91 52.24 -23.60 42.36
C SER A 91 52.92 -22.59 43.29
N TRP A 92 52.16 -21.59 43.76
CA TRP A 92 52.60 -20.69 44.83
C TRP A 92 52.06 -21.16 46.18
N PRO A 93 52.82 -21.02 47.28
CA PRO A 93 52.40 -21.44 48.60
C PRO A 93 51.32 -20.51 49.17
N GLY A 94 50.44 -21.09 49.98
CA GLY A 94 49.28 -20.44 50.58
C GLY A 94 49.62 -19.13 51.29
N ARG A 95 48.81 -18.10 51.03
CA ARG A 95 48.76 -16.89 51.84
C ARG A 95 47.63 -17.00 52.86
N ALA A 96 48.00 -16.79 54.11
CA ALA A 96 47.11 -16.57 55.23
C ALA A 96 46.16 -15.38 54.95
N GLY A 97 44.91 -15.50 55.42
CA GLY A 97 43.88 -14.48 55.27
C GLY A 97 44.23 -13.18 56.00
N PRO A 98 43.75 -12.02 55.54
CA PRO A 98 43.94 -10.77 56.25
C PRO A 98 42.90 -10.63 57.38
N GLY A 99 43.39 -10.24 58.56
CA GLY A 99 42.55 -9.81 59.68
C GLY A 99 41.79 -8.51 59.39
N PRO A 100 40.89 -8.09 60.30
CA PRO A 100 39.96 -7.02 60.04
C PRO A 100 40.60 -5.65 60.23
N GLY A 101 40.23 -4.70 59.37
CA GLY A 101 40.30 -3.28 59.70
C GLY A 101 41.47 -2.51 59.10
N LEU A 102 41.45 -2.30 57.79
CA LEU A 102 41.88 -1.03 57.20
C LEU A 102 40.89 -0.69 56.08
N ARG A 103 40.19 0.44 56.24
CA ARG A 103 39.26 0.98 55.24
C ARG A 103 40.11 1.41 54.03
N ALA A 104 39.87 0.80 52.88
CA ALA A 104 40.45 1.27 51.63
C ALA A 104 40.06 2.75 51.42
N PRO A 105 40.95 3.59 50.87
CA PRO A 105 40.55 4.92 50.43
C PRO A 105 39.42 4.77 49.41
N ASP A 106 38.36 5.57 49.56
CA ASP A 106 37.34 5.77 48.53
C ASP A 106 38.04 6.29 47.27
N TYR A 107 38.43 5.37 46.39
CA TYR A 107 38.66 5.72 45.00
C TYR A 107 37.27 5.93 44.42
N PRO A 108 36.96 7.11 43.85
CA PRO A 108 35.66 7.32 43.23
C PRO A 108 35.43 6.18 42.24
N ASP A 109 34.29 5.54 42.39
CA ASP A 109 33.79 4.48 41.53
C ASP A 109 33.76 5.03 40.10
N TYR A 110 34.80 4.75 39.33
CA TYR A 110 34.80 4.92 37.88
C TYR A 110 33.92 3.82 37.30
N ARG A 111 32.62 3.86 37.60
CA ARG A 111 31.62 3.40 36.65
C ARG A 111 31.56 4.42 35.52
N GLU A 112 32.66 4.57 34.79
CA GLU A 112 32.55 4.78 33.37
C GLU A 112 32.22 3.40 32.81
N GLU A 113 30.92 3.12 32.81
CA GLU A 113 30.36 2.21 31.82
C GLU A 113 30.91 2.73 30.48
N LEU A 114 31.89 2.01 29.93
CA LEU A 114 32.44 2.20 28.59
C LEU A 114 31.37 1.84 27.57
N ASP A 115 30.24 2.55 27.61
CA ASP A 115 29.37 2.73 26.48
C ASP A 115 29.97 3.90 25.70
N GLY A 116 30.82 3.57 24.71
CA GLY A 116 31.32 4.55 23.75
C GLY A 116 30.15 5.41 23.26
N GLY A 117 30.30 6.72 23.36
CA GLY A 117 29.20 7.67 23.23
C GLY A 117 28.49 7.48 21.90
N GLY A 118 27.22 7.08 21.93
CA GLY A 118 26.43 6.83 20.71
C GLY A 118 26.31 8.05 19.79
N VAL A 119 25.68 7.86 18.65
CA VAL A 119 25.31 8.95 17.75
C VAL A 119 24.49 10.01 18.50
N GLY A 120 24.93 11.27 18.44
CA GLY A 120 24.36 12.40 19.18
C GLY A 120 24.92 12.61 20.59
N ALA A 121 25.80 11.72 21.09
CA ALA A 121 26.48 11.91 22.37
C ALA A 121 27.49 13.05 22.31
N PRO A 122 27.78 13.71 23.45
CA PRO A 122 28.84 14.69 23.52
C PRO A 122 30.20 14.06 23.23
N CYS A 123 31.05 14.78 22.50
CA CYS A 123 32.40 14.32 22.14
C CYS A 123 33.35 15.51 22.06
N ASP A 124 34.63 15.26 22.34
CA ASP A 124 35.72 16.22 22.12
C ASP A 124 36.49 15.85 20.85
N TYR A 125 36.63 14.56 20.55
CA TYR A 125 37.36 14.02 19.41
C TYR A 125 36.59 12.92 18.69
N ASP A 126 36.97 12.65 17.44
CA ASP A 126 36.37 11.57 16.61
C ASP A 126 36.50 10.18 17.25
N GLU A 127 37.51 9.97 18.10
CA GLU A 127 37.76 8.69 18.79
C GLU A 127 36.77 8.41 19.93
N ASP A 128 36.05 9.44 20.41
CA ASP A 128 35.00 9.31 21.43
C ASP A 128 33.70 8.74 20.83
N CYS A 129 33.59 8.76 19.50
CA CYS A 129 32.40 8.36 18.74
C CYS A 129 32.49 6.90 18.25
N PRO A 130 31.36 6.25 17.94
CA PRO A 130 31.34 4.90 17.43
C PRO A 130 32.02 4.79 16.06
N GLU A 131 32.30 3.57 15.65
CA GLU A 131 32.86 3.29 14.33
C GLU A 131 31.99 3.93 13.23
N TYR A 132 32.66 4.50 12.22
CA TYR A 132 32.04 5.24 11.13
C TYR A 132 31.33 6.55 11.52
N ALA A 133 31.52 7.06 12.73
CA ALA A 133 31.14 8.42 13.12
C ALA A 133 32.36 9.38 13.16
N TYR A 134 32.06 10.68 13.29
CA TYR A 134 33.00 11.75 13.58
C TYR A 134 32.38 12.73 14.59
N CYS A 135 33.22 13.47 15.30
CA CYS A 135 32.78 14.46 16.26
C CYS A 135 32.51 15.79 15.55
N ARG A 136 31.23 16.05 15.27
CA ARG A 136 30.83 17.27 14.59
C ARG A 136 30.99 18.47 15.52
N GLY A 137 31.90 19.36 15.14
CA GLY A 137 32.11 20.63 15.83
C GLY A 137 32.67 20.50 17.25
N GLN A 138 33.29 19.36 17.61
CA GLN A 138 33.69 19.07 19.00
C GLN A 138 32.50 19.18 19.97
N GLN A 139 31.33 18.72 19.52
CA GLN A 139 30.10 18.80 20.32
C GLN A 139 29.32 17.51 20.29
N THR A 140 29.06 16.93 19.11
CA THR A 140 28.18 15.76 19.01
C THR A 140 28.66 14.77 17.96
N CYS A 141 28.56 13.47 18.26
CA CYS A 141 28.87 12.42 17.31
C CYS A 141 27.85 12.36 16.17
N GLU A 142 28.32 12.34 14.92
CA GLU A 142 27.50 12.21 13.71
C GLU A 142 28.08 11.12 12.78
N CYS A 143 27.21 10.34 12.13
CA CYS A 143 27.65 9.30 11.19
C CYS A 143 28.27 9.91 9.94
N LYS A 144 29.37 9.33 9.47
CA LYS A 144 29.98 9.65 8.16
C LYS A 144 29.04 9.17 7.05
N LEU A 145 28.99 9.87 5.92
CA LEU A 145 28.31 9.34 4.74
C LEU A 145 29.13 8.19 4.14
N PRO A 146 28.50 7.11 3.65
CA PRO A 146 27.06 6.84 3.55
C PRO A 146 26.54 5.93 4.70
N TYR A 147 26.77 6.27 5.96
CA TYR A 147 26.25 5.55 7.12
C TYR A 147 25.09 6.33 7.76
N ARG A 148 24.22 5.62 8.48
CA ARG A 148 23.08 6.21 9.23
C ARG A 148 23.10 5.76 10.69
N ALA A 149 22.49 6.54 11.57
CA ALA A 149 22.32 6.14 12.96
C ALA A 149 21.43 4.89 13.07
N SER A 150 21.82 3.95 13.95
CA SER A 150 20.94 2.87 14.38
C SER A 150 19.70 3.43 15.10
N ALA A 151 18.62 2.65 15.15
CA ALA A 151 17.40 3.03 15.87
C ALA A 151 17.66 3.32 17.36
N ASP A 152 18.61 2.61 17.96
CA ASP A 152 19.01 2.79 19.36
C ASP A 152 20.04 3.92 19.54
N GLY A 153 20.48 4.57 18.45
CA GLY A 153 21.52 5.61 18.48
C GLY A 153 22.91 5.12 18.87
N SER A 154 23.12 3.83 19.13
CA SER A 154 24.40 3.30 19.64
C SER A 154 25.51 3.20 18.59
N SER A 155 25.17 3.08 17.30
CA SER A 155 26.13 2.77 16.23
C SER A 155 25.69 3.34 14.89
N CYS A 156 26.63 3.43 13.95
CA CYS A 156 26.39 3.80 12.57
C CYS A 156 26.25 2.55 11.69
N LEU A 157 25.10 2.41 11.04
CA LEU A 157 24.77 1.31 10.15
C LEU A 157 25.10 1.70 8.70
N ALA A 158 25.69 0.75 7.96
CA ALA A 158 25.93 0.91 6.53
C ALA A 158 24.61 1.15 5.78
N THR A 159 24.63 2.04 4.80
CA THR A 159 23.52 2.22 3.85
C THR A 159 23.93 1.77 2.43
N ILE A 160 23.04 1.96 1.46
CA ILE A 160 23.30 1.60 0.07
C ILE A 160 24.43 2.48 -0.48
N GLY A 161 25.36 1.86 -1.21
CA GLY A 161 26.57 2.50 -1.71
C GLY A 161 27.73 2.53 -0.70
N THR A 162 27.56 2.00 0.51
CA THR A 162 28.68 1.84 1.46
C THR A 162 29.71 0.87 0.89
N PRO A 163 31.01 1.20 0.88
CA PRO A 163 32.04 0.26 0.49
C PRO A 163 32.01 -1.00 1.36
N CYS A 164 32.08 -2.17 0.74
CA CYS A 164 32.05 -3.45 1.43
C CYS A 164 33.05 -4.43 0.83
N ARG A 165 33.43 -5.44 1.62
CA ARG A 165 34.24 -6.59 1.19
C ARG A 165 33.45 -7.89 1.29
N SER A 166 32.46 -7.92 2.17
CA SER A 166 31.62 -9.07 2.42
C SER A 166 30.18 -8.62 2.66
N LYS A 167 29.23 -9.53 2.42
CA LYS A 167 27.80 -9.30 2.71
C LYS A 167 27.53 -8.90 4.17
N TYR A 168 28.41 -9.27 5.10
CA TYR A 168 28.26 -8.97 6.52
C TYR A 168 28.48 -7.49 6.85
N ASP A 169 29.25 -6.78 6.03
CA ASP A 169 29.48 -5.33 6.16
C ASP A 169 28.17 -4.55 5.91
N CYS A 170 27.27 -5.14 5.13
CA CYS A 170 25.97 -4.59 4.76
C CYS A 170 24.84 -5.02 5.71
N SER A 171 25.15 -5.64 6.85
CA SER A 171 24.15 -6.18 7.78
C SER A 171 23.17 -5.13 8.33
N GLY A 172 23.59 -3.86 8.42
CA GLY A 172 22.75 -2.73 8.85
C GLY A 172 21.59 -2.38 7.90
N LEU A 173 21.61 -2.89 6.67
CA LEU A 173 20.53 -2.76 5.69
C LEU A 173 19.40 -3.78 5.89
N GLY A 174 19.60 -4.79 6.74
CA GLY A 174 18.62 -5.83 7.01
C GLY A 174 18.68 -7.01 6.02
N PRO A 175 17.64 -7.85 6.00
CA PRO A 175 17.61 -9.04 5.16
C PRO A 175 17.61 -8.67 3.67
N GLY A 176 18.27 -9.49 2.86
CA GLY A 176 18.36 -9.26 1.42
C GLY A 176 19.44 -8.27 1.00
N ALA A 177 20.17 -7.66 1.93
CA ALA A 177 21.34 -6.86 1.63
C ALA A 177 22.52 -7.74 1.18
N GLY A 178 23.27 -7.25 0.20
CA GLY A 178 24.45 -7.91 -0.35
C GLY A 178 25.57 -6.92 -0.65
N CYS A 179 26.78 -7.45 -0.73
CA CYS A 179 27.93 -6.71 -1.25
C CYS A 179 28.05 -7.03 -2.74
N ASP A 180 27.78 -6.05 -3.60
CA ASP A 180 27.86 -6.17 -5.04
C ASP A 180 28.78 -5.07 -5.59
N GLN A 181 29.74 -5.44 -6.44
CA GLN A 181 30.75 -4.50 -6.97
C GLN A 181 31.44 -3.65 -5.88
N ASP A 182 31.84 -4.29 -4.78
CA ASP A 182 32.48 -3.66 -3.61
C ASP A 182 31.63 -2.58 -2.91
N VAL A 183 30.32 -2.53 -3.19
CA VAL A 183 29.36 -1.64 -2.52
C VAL A 183 28.12 -2.37 -2.01
N CYS A 184 27.56 -1.89 -0.91
CA CYS A 184 26.34 -2.45 -0.36
C CYS A 184 25.13 -2.11 -1.24
N ASN A 185 24.35 -3.11 -1.61
CA ASN A 185 23.13 -2.97 -2.39
C ASN A 185 22.05 -3.97 -1.94
N CYS A 186 20.80 -3.71 -2.31
CA CYS A 186 19.73 -4.70 -2.14
C CYS A 186 19.88 -5.79 -3.20
N GLY A 187 19.89 -7.03 -2.74
CA GLY A 187 19.96 -8.21 -3.59
C GLY A 187 18.69 -8.39 -4.42
N SER A 188 18.74 -9.38 -5.33
CA SER A 188 17.61 -9.73 -6.19
C SER A 188 16.34 -10.02 -5.38
N GLY A 189 15.24 -9.37 -5.76
CA GLY A 189 13.95 -9.49 -5.08
C GLY A 189 13.78 -8.56 -3.87
N TYR A 190 14.75 -7.69 -3.59
CA TYR A 190 14.67 -6.65 -2.58
C TYR A 190 14.83 -5.27 -3.22
N VAL A 191 14.22 -4.27 -2.59
CA VAL A 191 14.29 -2.88 -3.03
C VAL A 191 14.64 -1.95 -1.86
N PRO A 192 15.30 -0.81 -2.12
CA PRO A 192 15.56 0.19 -1.10
C PRO A 192 14.29 0.81 -0.54
N SER A 193 14.23 0.92 0.78
CA SER A 193 13.25 1.72 1.50
C SER A 193 13.74 3.16 1.69
N ALA A 194 12.83 4.06 2.09
CA ALA A 194 13.14 5.46 2.36
C ALA A 194 14.16 5.66 3.49
N ASP A 195 14.21 4.72 4.44
CA ASP A 195 15.18 4.72 5.53
C ASP A 195 16.54 4.14 5.13
N GLY A 196 16.67 3.67 3.89
CA GLY A 196 17.87 3.06 3.34
C GLY A 196 17.94 1.55 3.56
N SER A 197 17.01 0.92 4.27
CA SER A 197 16.98 -0.53 4.47
C SER A 197 16.50 -1.29 3.22
N CYS A 198 16.78 -2.59 3.14
CA CYS A 198 16.26 -3.44 2.07
C CYS A 198 14.94 -4.10 2.49
N VAL A 199 13.90 -3.85 1.72
CA VAL A 199 12.58 -4.47 1.91
C VAL A 199 12.27 -5.43 0.77
N SER A 200 11.52 -6.49 1.04
CA SER A 200 11.15 -7.46 0.01
C SER A 200 10.29 -6.80 -1.05
N GLY A 201 10.66 -6.99 -2.32
CA GLY A 201 9.84 -6.67 -3.46
C GLY A 201 8.67 -7.65 -3.59
N ALA A 202 7.54 -7.14 -4.08
CA ALA A 202 6.35 -7.93 -4.32
C ALA A 202 6.61 -9.01 -5.37
N GLN A 203 6.01 -10.17 -5.16
CA GLN A 203 6.14 -11.33 -6.05
C GLN A 203 4.91 -11.50 -6.93
N ARG A 204 3.74 -11.04 -6.47
CA ARG A 204 2.48 -11.06 -7.21
C ARG A 204 1.66 -9.80 -6.97
N LEU A 205 0.65 -9.59 -7.82
CA LEU A 205 -0.39 -8.61 -7.54
C LEU A 205 -1.09 -8.97 -6.21
N ASN A 206 -1.61 -7.94 -5.54
CA ASN A 206 -2.27 -8.01 -4.23
C ASN A 206 -1.35 -8.35 -3.04
N ASP A 207 -0.04 -8.58 -3.26
CA ASP A 207 0.95 -8.62 -2.19
C ASP A 207 0.97 -7.29 -1.42
N THR A 208 1.25 -7.36 -0.13
CA THR A 208 1.33 -6.18 0.74
C THR A 208 2.54 -5.33 0.39
N CYS A 209 2.37 -4.02 0.42
CA CYS A 209 3.43 -3.06 0.14
C CYS A 209 3.26 -1.82 1.02
N GLU A 210 4.38 -1.15 1.27
CA GLU A 210 4.48 0.15 1.93
C GLU A 210 4.93 1.22 0.92
N LEU A 211 5.71 0.80 -0.08
CA LEU A 211 6.31 1.67 -1.10
C LEU A 211 5.97 1.19 -2.51
N ASN A 212 5.80 2.14 -3.43
CA ASN A 212 5.58 1.83 -4.85
C ASN A 212 6.70 0.98 -5.46
N LEU A 213 7.94 1.24 -5.08
CA LEU A 213 9.11 0.54 -5.58
C LEU A 213 9.05 -0.97 -5.32
N GLN A 214 8.37 -1.43 -4.26
CA GLN A 214 8.17 -2.85 -4.01
C GLN A 214 7.33 -3.51 -5.10
N CYS A 215 6.40 -2.78 -5.72
CA CYS A 215 5.55 -3.29 -6.78
C CYS A 215 6.17 -3.18 -8.18
N GLU A 216 7.23 -2.39 -8.35
CA GLU A 216 7.89 -2.21 -9.64
C GLU A 216 8.57 -3.50 -10.14
N THR A 217 8.88 -4.43 -9.23
CA THR A 217 9.37 -5.79 -9.55
C THR A 217 8.37 -6.59 -10.38
N LEU A 218 7.08 -6.25 -10.34
CA LEU A 218 6.01 -6.88 -11.12
C LEU A 218 5.88 -6.32 -12.55
N GLY A 219 6.65 -5.26 -12.85
CA GLY A 219 6.65 -4.58 -14.13
C GLY A 219 5.91 -3.25 -14.13
N SER A 220 5.86 -2.63 -15.30
CA SER A 220 5.25 -1.31 -15.49
C SER A 220 3.73 -1.33 -15.30
N GLY A 221 3.18 -0.26 -14.73
CA GLY A 221 1.74 -0.11 -14.57
C GLY A 221 1.17 -0.79 -13.33
N VAL A 222 2.03 -1.12 -12.37
CA VAL A 222 1.67 -1.55 -11.02
C VAL A 222 2.09 -0.47 -10.04
N ALA A 223 1.29 -0.21 -9.01
CA ALA A 223 1.62 0.70 -7.93
C ALA A 223 1.11 0.15 -6.59
N CYS A 224 1.68 0.65 -5.50
CA CYS A 224 1.20 0.34 -4.17
C CYS A 224 -0.05 1.18 -3.88
N THR A 225 -1.22 0.57 -3.98
CA THR A 225 -2.52 1.22 -3.76
C THR A 225 -3.20 0.58 -2.56
N SER A 226 -3.53 1.38 -1.55
CA SER A 226 -4.16 0.89 -0.31
C SER A 226 -3.37 -0.22 0.39
N GLY A 227 -2.04 -0.11 0.39
CA GLY A 227 -1.12 -1.07 1.02
C GLY A 227 -0.97 -2.39 0.26
N ARG A 228 -1.42 -2.47 -1.00
CA ARG A 228 -1.27 -3.65 -1.85
C ARG A 228 -0.85 -3.29 -3.27
N CYS A 229 -0.07 -4.17 -3.90
CA CYS A 229 0.31 -3.98 -5.29
C CYS A 229 -0.90 -4.18 -6.21
N ALA A 230 -1.32 -3.13 -6.90
CA ALA A 230 -2.48 -3.13 -7.77
C ALA A 230 -2.17 -2.44 -9.10
N CYS A 231 -2.97 -2.73 -10.12
CA CYS A 231 -2.87 -2.06 -11.40
C CYS A 231 -3.21 -0.58 -11.27
N VAL A 232 -2.42 0.27 -11.93
CA VAL A 232 -2.72 1.71 -12.02
C VAL A 232 -4.02 1.95 -12.80
N PRO A 233 -4.68 3.12 -12.61
CA PRO A 233 -5.88 3.45 -13.36
C PRO A 233 -5.72 3.29 -14.88
N GLY A 234 -6.75 2.75 -15.53
CA GLY A 234 -6.73 2.43 -16.97
C GLY A 234 -6.07 1.08 -17.31
N ARG A 235 -5.67 0.30 -16.31
CA ARG A 235 -5.20 -1.08 -16.45
C ARG A 235 -5.96 -2.02 -15.52
N HIS A 236 -5.96 -3.31 -15.86
CA HIS A 236 -6.54 -4.37 -15.05
C HIS A 236 -5.64 -5.60 -15.01
N ALA A 237 -5.90 -6.46 -14.04
CA ALA A 237 -5.08 -7.63 -13.75
C ALA A 237 -5.46 -8.82 -14.63
N VAL A 238 -4.48 -9.40 -15.32
CA VAL A 238 -4.57 -10.63 -16.09
C VAL A 238 -3.31 -11.45 -15.85
N ASN A 239 -3.44 -12.66 -15.29
CA ASN A 239 -2.33 -13.56 -14.99
C ASN A 239 -1.16 -12.87 -14.24
N ASP A 240 -1.46 -12.19 -13.13
CA ASP A 240 -0.50 -11.42 -12.31
C ASP A 240 0.21 -10.27 -13.04
N ARG A 241 -0.33 -9.82 -14.18
CA ARG A 241 0.19 -8.67 -14.94
C ARG A 241 -0.89 -7.62 -15.18
N CYS A 242 -0.47 -6.36 -15.28
CA CYS A 242 -1.38 -5.26 -15.57
C CYS A 242 -1.38 -4.92 -17.05
N ILE A 243 -2.49 -5.21 -17.74
CA ILE A 243 -2.69 -4.88 -19.15
C ILE A 243 -3.62 -3.67 -19.30
N ALA A 244 -3.55 -2.98 -20.43
CA ALA A 244 -4.40 -1.82 -20.71
C ALA A 244 -5.88 -2.23 -20.85
N ASN A 245 -6.77 -1.39 -20.34
CA ASN A 245 -8.21 -1.58 -20.49
C ASN A 245 -8.62 -1.22 -21.92
N ILE A 246 -9.27 -2.16 -22.63
CA ILE A 246 -9.91 -1.89 -23.91
C ILE A 246 -11.42 -1.77 -23.67
N ALA A 247 -11.98 -0.61 -24.02
CA ALA A 247 -13.38 -0.30 -23.84
C ALA A 247 -14.28 -1.06 -24.84
N LEU A 248 -15.60 -1.02 -24.61
CA LEU A 248 -16.57 -1.52 -25.58
C LEU A 248 -16.38 -0.83 -26.94
N HIS A 249 -16.63 -1.56 -28.03
CA HIS A 249 -16.49 -1.12 -29.41
C HIS A 249 -15.07 -0.75 -29.86
N ALA A 250 -14.06 -0.88 -29.00
CA ALA A 250 -12.67 -0.67 -29.37
C ALA A 250 -12.02 -1.96 -29.92
N ALA A 251 -10.94 -1.77 -30.69
CA ALA A 251 -10.21 -2.87 -31.31
C ALA A 251 -9.48 -3.72 -30.26
N CYS A 252 -9.57 -5.04 -30.39
CA CYS A 252 -8.97 -6.01 -29.49
C CYS A 252 -8.41 -7.22 -30.25
N THR A 253 -7.51 -7.95 -29.61
CA THR A 253 -6.99 -9.24 -30.10
C THR A 253 -7.48 -10.39 -29.25
N GLN A 254 -7.59 -10.18 -27.94
CA GLN A 254 -7.97 -11.21 -26.98
C GLN A 254 -9.09 -10.72 -26.06
N SER A 255 -9.99 -11.62 -25.65
CA SER A 255 -11.14 -11.27 -24.81
C SER A 255 -10.75 -10.75 -23.43
N ASN A 256 -9.58 -11.15 -22.91
CA ASN A 256 -9.06 -10.63 -21.64
C ASN A 256 -8.59 -9.17 -21.73
N GLU A 257 -8.39 -8.59 -22.92
CA GLU A 257 -8.03 -7.17 -23.06
C GLU A 257 -9.25 -6.26 -22.86
N CYS A 258 -10.45 -6.78 -23.13
CA CYS A 258 -11.71 -6.08 -23.00
C CYS A 258 -12.11 -5.92 -21.53
N PHE A 259 -12.12 -4.69 -21.04
CA PHE A 259 -12.40 -4.39 -19.63
C PHE A 259 -13.17 -3.07 -19.47
N ILE A 260 -14.41 -3.19 -18.99
CA ILE A 260 -15.32 -2.06 -18.73
C ILE A 260 -15.62 -1.88 -17.23
N GLY A 261 -14.88 -2.57 -16.37
CA GLY A 261 -15.04 -2.54 -14.93
C GLY A 261 -15.01 -3.94 -14.31
N GLU A 262 -14.75 -3.97 -13.00
CA GLU A 262 -14.81 -5.20 -12.22
C GLU A 262 -16.22 -5.83 -12.29
N GLY A 263 -16.27 -7.15 -12.47
CA GLY A 263 -17.52 -7.91 -12.57
C GLY A 263 -18.07 -8.05 -13.99
N TYR A 264 -17.50 -7.36 -14.99
CA TYR A 264 -17.91 -7.49 -16.38
C TYR A 264 -17.08 -8.50 -17.19
N GLN A 265 -16.00 -9.07 -16.62
CA GLN A 265 -15.11 -9.98 -17.34
C GLN A 265 -15.82 -11.23 -17.89
N SER A 266 -16.93 -11.64 -17.27
CA SER A 266 -17.70 -12.81 -17.70
C SER A 266 -18.70 -12.50 -18.81
N VAL A 267 -19.03 -11.23 -19.06
CA VAL A 267 -20.11 -10.80 -19.96
C VAL A 267 -19.61 -10.01 -21.19
N ILE A 268 -18.33 -9.68 -21.23
CA ILE A 268 -17.66 -9.04 -22.38
C ILE A 268 -16.71 -10.03 -23.06
N GLU A 269 -16.53 -9.89 -24.37
CA GLU A 269 -15.57 -10.66 -25.15
C GLU A 269 -15.01 -9.87 -26.33
N CYS A 270 -13.86 -10.32 -26.84
CA CYS A 270 -13.33 -9.86 -28.11
C CYS A 270 -13.89 -10.72 -29.23
N TYR A 271 -14.69 -10.13 -30.11
CA TYR A 271 -15.29 -10.86 -31.23
C TYR A 271 -15.16 -10.05 -32.52
N SER A 272 -14.65 -10.68 -33.57
CA SER A 272 -14.33 -10.02 -34.84
C SER A 272 -13.42 -8.80 -34.66
N GLY A 273 -12.45 -8.90 -33.74
CA GLY A 273 -11.46 -7.85 -33.46
C GLY A 273 -12.01 -6.63 -32.72
N THR A 274 -13.22 -6.69 -32.17
CA THR A 274 -13.84 -5.58 -31.43
C THR A 274 -14.43 -6.09 -30.11
N CYS A 275 -14.24 -5.32 -29.03
CA CYS A 275 -14.83 -5.64 -27.73
C CYS A 275 -16.34 -5.45 -27.76
N ARG A 276 -17.10 -6.48 -27.39
CA ARG A 276 -18.57 -6.43 -27.33
C ARG A 276 -19.12 -7.28 -26.19
N CYS A 277 -20.39 -7.08 -25.87
CA CYS A 277 -21.11 -7.96 -24.97
C CYS A 277 -21.27 -9.35 -25.59
N LYS A 278 -21.13 -10.39 -24.75
CA LYS A 278 -21.41 -11.78 -25.10
C LYS A 278 -22.87 -11.98 -25.45
N ASP A 279 -23.16 -13.09 -26.12
CA ASP A 279 -24.54 -13.52 -26.35
C ASP A 279 -25.32 -13.59 -25.03
N GLN A 280 -26.59 -13.18 -25.05
CA GLN A 280 -27.47 -12.94 -23.88
C GLN A 280 -27.23 -11.61 -23.13
N TYR A 281 -26.28 -10.79 -23.56
CA TYR A 281 -26.05 -9.46 -23.01
C TYR A 281 -26.11 -8.39 -24.10
N THR A 282 -26.57 -7.19 -23.75
CA THR A 282 -26.70 -6.06 -24.67
C THR A 282 -26.10 -4.81 -24.05
N ASP A 283 -25.47 -3.98 -24.88
CA ASP A 283 -25.10 -2.62 -24.52
C ASP A 283 -26.33 -1.71 -24.63
N LEU A 284 -26.67 -1.02 -23.54
CA LEU A 284 -27.80 -0.08 -23.49
C LEU A 284 -27.37 1.36 -23.80
N GLY A 285 -26.11 1.58 -24.20
CA GLY A 285 -25.54 2.88 -24.52
C GLY A 285 -24.88 3.57 -23.31
N ASP A 286 -24.80 2.89 -22.17
CA ASP A 286 -24.13 3.35 -20.95
C ASP A 286 -22.71 2.79 -20.80
N GLY A 287 -22.20 2.08 -21.82
CA GLY A 287 -20.89 1.46 -21.81
C GLY A 287 -20.82 0.22 -20.91
N LYS A 288 -21.98 -0.39 -20.61
CA LYS A 288 -22.12 -1.57 -19.77
C LYS A 288 -22.87 -2.68 -20.51
N CYS A 289 -22.61 -3.92 -20.12
CA CYS A 289 -23.35 -5.07 -20.63
C CYS A 289 -24.44 -5.47 -19.62
N SER A 290 -25.70 -5.41 -20.04
CA SER A 290 -26.84 -5.86 -19.23
C SER A 290 -27.47 -7.11 -19.85
N ALA A 291 -27.97 -8.03 -19.03
CA ALA A 291 -28.63 -9.23 -19.52
C ALA A 291 -29.81 -8.81 -20.40
N SER A 292 -29.84 -9.33 -21.64
CA SER A 292 -30.99 -9.19 -22.50
C SER A 292 -32.14 -9.87 -21.78
N GLY A 293 -33.10 -9.09 -21.27
CA GLY A 293 -34.35 -9.61 -20.74
C GLY A 293 -35.05 -10.36 -21.87
N ALA A 294 -34.78 -11.67 -21.99
CA ALA A 294 -35.58 -12.55 -22.80
C ALA A 294 -36.95 -12.62 -22.12
N THR A 295 -37.80 -11.62 -22.36
CA THR A 295 -39.25 -11.82 -22.27
C THR A 295 -39.52 -13.04 -23.11
N ARG A 296 -39.77 -14.18 -22.46
CA ARG A 296 -40.20 -15.40 -23.12
C ARG A 296 -41.49 -15.04 -23.88
N LEU A 297 -41.39 -14.73 -25.18
CA LEU A 297 -42.53 -14.75 -26.10
C LEU A 297 -42.93 -16.21 -26.32
N SER A 298 -43.40 -16.87 -25.27
CA SER A 298 -43.80 -18.28 -25.37
C SER A 298 -44.79 -18.61 -24.27
N THR A 299 -46.02 -18.06 -24.37
CA THR A 299 -47.22 -18.70 -23.80
C THR A 299 -48.56 -18.12 -24.31
N VAL A 300 -48.62 -17.10 -25.17
CA VAL A 300 -49.92 -16.56 -25.65
C VAL A 300 -50.44 -17.22 -26.94
N ILE A 301 -49.59 -17.96 -27.65
CA ILE A 301 -49.97 -18.62 -28.91
C ILE A 301 -50.91 -19.84 -28.75
N PRO A 302 -50.84 -20.69 -27.70
CA PRO A 302 -51.76 -21.83 -27.61
C PRO A 302 -53.21 -21.42 -27.31
N SER A 303 -53.45 -20.27 -26.66
CA SER A 303 -54.81 -19.84 -26.33
C SER A 303 -55.62 -19.41 -27.56
N LEU A 304 -55.00 -18.73 -28.53
CA LEU A 304 -55.67 -18.34 -29.77
C LEU A 304 -55.94 -19.55 -30.67
N VAL A 305 -55.04 -20.54 -30.72
CA VAL A 305 -55.26 -21.77 -31.50
C VAL A 305 -56.38 -22.62 -30.90
N ILE A 306 -56.48 -22.71 -29.57
CA ILE A 306 -57.58 -23.42 -28.90
C ILE A 306 -58.93 -22.73 -29.13
N VAL A 307 -58.98 -21.39 -29.08
CA VAL A 307 -60.21 -20.62 -29.37
C VAL A 307 -60.63 -20.79 -30.83
N LEU A 308 -59.69 -20.73 -31.78
CA LEU A 308 -59.98 -20.91 -33.20
C LEU A 308 -60.43 -22.34 -33.55
N LEU A 309 -59.87 -23.36 -32.90
CA LEU A 309 -60.32 -24.76 -33.07
C LEU A 309 -61.71 -25.02 -32.46
N SER A 310 -62.06 -24.32 -31.38
CA SER A 310 -63.40 -24.43 -30.78
C SER A 310 -64.49 -23.72 -31.60
N LEU A 311 -64.14 -22.70 -32.37
CA LEU A 311 -65.06 -22.01 -33.29
C LEU A 311 -65.27 -22.75 -34.61
N TYR A 312 -64.35 -23.65 -35.00
CA TYR A 312 -64.46 -24.47 -36.21
C TYR A 312 -65.17 -25.81 -35.99
N SER A 313 -65.54 -26.13 -34.74
CA SER A 313 -66.19 -27.39 -34.35
C SER A 313 -67.67 -27.23 -33.96
N ILE A 314 -68.31 -26.13 -34.37
CA ILE A 314 -69.75 -25.87 -34.21
C ILE A 314 -70.43 -25.84 -35.59
#